data_AF-A0A4Y2MZR1-F1
#
_entry.id   AF-A0A4Y2MZR1-F1
#
_cell.length_a   1.000
_cell.length_b   1.000
_cell.length_c   1.000
_cell.angle_alpha   90.00
_cell.angle_beta   90.00
_cell.angle_gamma   90.00
#
_symmetry.space_group_name_H-M   'P 1'
#
loop_
_entity.id
_entity.type
_entity.pdbx_description
1 polymer ?
#
loop_
_entity_poly.entity_id
_entity_poly.type
_entity_poly.pdbx_seq_one_letter_code
_entity_poly.pdbx_strand_id
1 'polypeptide(L)'
;MFVGTEPKTATRNHGMCSLLDFVKANRFSVQSAGACVLPFSQHLHDEYALVTPIFQDDNSTAHLAGRICDWFDEYSHTLLHFDWPAKSPDLNPTENLWGRNQHPRNLVGLRDQILSEWLKLDATYLQNLVDSLPNRIQAVIKSIGGITRY
;
A
#
# COMPACT_ATOMS: atom_id res chain seq x y z
N MET A 1 -47.34 -10.77 11.21
CA MET A 1 -47.89 -10.14 12.44
C MET A 1 -46.70 -9.70 13.28
N PHE A 2 -46.54 -8.38 13.42
CA PHE A 2 -45.68 -7.56 14.31
C PHE A 2 -44.18 -7.93 14.46
N VAL A 3 -43.23 -7.15 13.91
CA VAL A 3 -42.65 -5.87 14.42
C VAL A 3 -41.73 -6.14 15.62
N GLY A 4 -40.45 -5.77 15.72
CA GLY A 4 -39.49 -4.96 14.95
C GLY A 4 -38.35 -4.59 15.92
N THR A 5 -37.15 -4.23 15.44
CA THR A 5 -36.25 -3.19 16.03
C THR A 5 -34.95 -3.07 15.24
N GLU A 6 -34.86 -1.95 14.53
CA GLU A 6 -33.71 -1.07 14.23
C GLU A 6 -32.47 -1.50 13.41
N PRO A 7 -31.93 -0.58 12.59
CA PRO A 7 -30.79 -0.80 11.70
C PRO A 7 -29.46 -0.56 12.44
N LYS A 8 -28.54 -1.53 12.38
CA LYS A 8 -27.16 -1.29 12.83
C LYS A 8 -26.42 -0.48 11.76
N THR A 9 -26.37 0.82 12.01
CA THR A 9 -25.42 1.78 11.46
C THR A 9 -23.98 1.42 11.82
N ALA A 10 -23.06 1.83 10.93
CA ALA A 10 -21.62 2.00 11.15
C ALA A 10 -20.82 0.75 11.55
N THR A 11 -20.42 -0.05 10.55
CA THR A 11 -19.21 -0.87 10.67
C THR A 11 -18.00 0.05 10.80
N ARG A 12 -17.59 0.16 12.07
CA ARG A 12 -16.39 0.82 12.58
C ARG A 12 -15.16 0.28 11.83
N ASN A 13 -14.47 1.14 11.10
CA ASN A 13 -13.14 0.86 10.53
C ASN A 13 -12.17 0.49 11.66
N HIS A 14 -12.02 -0.80 11.96
CA HIS A 14 -11.11 -1.31 13.00
C HIS A 14 -10.00 -2.22 12.44
N GLY A 15 -9.74 -2.17 11.13
CA GLY A 15 -8.62 -2.88 10.48
C GLY A 15 -7.81 -2.04 9.49
N MET A 16 -8.10 -0.74 9.33
CA MET A 16 -7.34 0.09 8.39
C MET A 16 -6.06 0.59 9.06
N CYS A 17 -4.92 0.16 8.52
CA CYS A 17 -3.59 0.74 8.74
C CYS A 17 -3.72 2.26 8.95
N SER A 18 -3.24 2.77 10.08
CA SER A 18 -3.40 4.20 10.36
C SER A 18 -2.61 4.99 9.33
N LEU A 19 -3.04 6.21 9.00
CA LEU A 19 -2.27 7.07 8.11
C LEU A 19 -0.81 7.23 8.58
N LEU A 20 -0.60 7.19 9.89
CA LEU A 20 0.71 7.29 10.48
C LEU A 20 1.58 6.06 10.13
N ASP A 21 0.99 4.88 9.99
CA ASP A 21 1.70 3.65 9.59
C ASP A 21 2.11 3.69 8.11
N PHE A 22 1.24 4.18 7.23
CA PHE A 22 1.53 4.35 5.79
C PHE A 22 2.54 5.48 5.52
N VAL A 23 2.42 6.63 6.18
CA VAL A 23 3.36 7.75 6.02
C VAL A 23 4.73 7.45 6.64
N LYS A 24 4.79 6.69 7.75
CA LYS A 24 6.06 6.20 8.29
C LYS A 24 6.70 5.13 7.40
N ALA A 25 5.91 4.33 6.69
CA ALA A 25 6.43 3.38 5.70
C ALA A 25 7.18 4.10 4.56
N ASN A 26 6.77 5.31 4.15
CA ASN A 26 7.54 6.11 3.18
C ASN A 26 8.90 6.65 3.70
N ARG A 27 9.23 6.42 4.97
CA ARG A 27 10.62 6.41 5.46
C ARG A 27 10.95 4.97 5.82
N PHE A 28 11.16 4.12 4.81
CA PHE A 28 11.50 2.72 4.98
C PHE A 28 12.83 2.62 5.71
N SER A 29 12.71 2.36 7.01
CA SER A 29 13.79 1.98 7.90
C SER A 29 13.39 0.67 8.52
N VAL A 30 14.36 -0.16 8.93
CA VAL A 30 14.09 -1.43 9.63
C VAL A 30 13.13 -1.22 10.82
N GLN A 31 13.19 -0.05 11.48
CA GLN A 31 12.27 0.30 12.57
C GLN A 31 10.83 0.49 12.09
N SER A 32 10.61 1.20 10.98
CA SER A 32 9.27 1.35 10.38
C SER A 32 8.73 0.00 9.88
N ALA A 33 9.61 -0.81 9.28
CA ALA A 33 9.26 -2.14 8.79
C ALA A 33 8.82 -3.08 9.95
N GLY A 34 9.59 -3.12 11.03
CA GLY A 34 9.23 -3.91 12.22
C GLY A 34 8.00 -3.38 12.97
N ALA A 35 7.83 -2.06 13.06
CA ALA A 35 6.75 -1.46 13.86
C ALA A 35 5.39 -1.46 13.15
N CYS A 36 5.36 -1.38 11.82
CA CYS A 36 4.13 -1.21 11.05
C CYS A 36 3.88 -2.35 10.07
N VAL A 37 4.93 -2.79 9.34
CA VAL A 37 4.76 -3.73 8.21
C VAL A 37 4.55 -5.16 8.70
N LEU A 38 5.33 -5.66 9.66
CA LEU A 38 5.14 -7.04 10.19
C LEU A 38 3.81 -7.23 10.92
N PRO A 39 3.38 -6.35 11.85
CA PRO A 39 2.09 -6.52 12.51
C PRO A 39 0.92 -6.50 11.52
N PHE A 40 1.01 -5.63 10.50
CA PHE A 40 0.00 -5.58 9.44
C PHE A 40 0.00 -6.84 8.59
N SER A 41 1.17 -7.34 8.20
CA SER A 41 1.32 -8.62 7.48
C SER A 41 0.67 -9.79 8.24
N GLN A 42 0.98 -9.90 9.54
CA GLN A 42 0.42 -10.96 10.38
C GLN A 42 -1.10 -10.83 10.51
N HIS A 43 -1.61 -9.61 10.68
CA HIS A 43 -3.05 -9.36 10.71
C HIS A 43 -3.74 -9.82 9.42
N LEU A 44 -3.16 -9.53 8.25
CA LEU A 44 -3.69 -9.98 6.97
C LEU A 44 -3.68 -11.51 6.84
N HIS A 45 -2.59 -12.16 7.27
CA HIS A 45 -2.49 -13.61 7.29
C HIS A 45 -3.59 -14.23 8.16
N ASP A 46 -3.81 -13.68 9.36
CA ASP A 46 -4.80 -14.21 10.32
C ASP A 46 -6.24 -13.95 9.87
N GLU A 47 -6.54 -12.79 9.30
CA GLU A 47 -7.90 -12.41 8.88
C GLU A 47 -8.32 -13.08 7.56
N TYR A 48 -7.41 -13.17 6.59
CA TYR A 48 -7.74 -13.60 5.23
C TYR A 48 -7.21 -14.99 4.87
N ALA A 49 -6.54 -15.68 5.81
CA ALA A 49 -5.91 -17.00 5.60
C ALA A 49 -5.05 -17.04 4.31
N LEU A 50 -4.44 -15.91 3.97
CA LEU A 50 -3.65 -15.76 2.75
C LEU A 50 -2.34 -16.55 2.87
N VAL A 51 -1.92 -17.15 1.74
CA VAL A 51 -0.51 -17.53 1.54
C VAL A 51 0.35 -16.30 1.79
N THR A 52 1.53 -16.48 2.39
CA THR A 52 2.46 -15.42 2.82
C THR A 52 2.37 -14.16 1.93
N PRO A 53 1.96 -13.01 2.50
CA PRO A 53 1.72 -11.81 1.71
C PRO A 53 2.99 -11.30 1.03
N ILE A 54 2.80 -10.61 -0.08
CA ILE A 54 3.86 -10.04 -0.89
C ILE A 54 3.92 -8.54 -0.65
N PHE A 55 5.09 -8.05 -0.25
CA PHE A 55 5.39 -6.64 -0.07
C PHE A 55 6.00 -6.06 -1.34
N GLN A 56 5.43 -4.97 -1.85
CA GLN A 56 5.90 -4.26 -3.03
C GLN A 56 6.39 -2.86 -2.66
N ASP A 57 7.58 -2.49 -3.14
CA ASP A 57 8.12 -1.13 -3.11
C ASP A 57 8.69 -0.72 -4.49
N ASP A 58 9.25 0.49 -4.59
CA ASP A 58 9.76 1.09 -5.83
C ASP A 58 11.22 0.74 -6.14
N ASN A 59 11.84 -0.14 -5.35
CA ASN A 59 13.24 -0.53 -5.46
C ASN A 59 14.22 0.66 -5.36
N SER A 60 13.87 1.70 -4.59
CA SER A 60 14.77 2.83 -4.34
C SER A 60 16.06 2.37 -3.64
N THR A 61 17.14 3.15 -3.76
CA THR A 61 18.42 2.83 -3.09
C THR A 61 18.30 2.68 -1.57
N ALA A 62 17.31 3.30 -0.94
CA ALA A 62 17.07 3.13 0.50
C ALA A 62 16.45 1.76 0.83
N HIS A 63 15.60 1.24 -0.05
CA HIS A 63 14.94 -0.06 0.09
C HIS A 63 15.88 -1.22 -0.25
N LEU A 64 16.89 -0.96 -1.10
CA LEU A 64 17.99 -1.87 -1.41
C LEU A 64 19.15 -1.83 -0.41
N ALA A 65 19.06 -1.05 0.66
CA ALA A 65 20.12 -1.02 1.65
C ALA A 65 20.27 -2.40 2.29
N GLY A 66 21.50 -2.88 2.47
CA GLY A 66 21.76 -4.26 2.95
C GLY A 66 20.97 -4.63 4.22
N ARG A 67 20.80 -3.69 5.16
CA ARG A 67 20.00 -3.91 6.37
C ARG A 67 18.51 -4.16 6.10
N ILE A 68 17.96 -3.61 5.03
CA ILE A 68 16.57 -3.84 4.60
C ILE A 68 16.48 -5.19 3.90
N CYS A 69 17.45 -5.55 3.05
CA CYS A 69 17.53 -6.89 2.45
C CYS A 69 17.64 -7.99 3.53
N ASP A 70 18.59 -7.84 4.47
CA ASP A 70 18.78 -8.78 5.59
C ASP A 70 17.49 -8.95 6.40
N TRP A 71 16.73 -7.86 6.58
CA TRP A 71 15.45 -7.88 7.28
C TRP A 71 14.38 -8.66 6.50
N PHE A 72 14.26 -8.46 5.19
CA PHE A 72 13.34 -9.26 4.37
C PHE A 72 13.74 -10.74 4.33
N ASP A 73 15.04 -11.05 4.33
CA ASP A 73 15.53 -12.42 4.41
C ASP A 73 15.16 -13.08 5.75
N GLU A 74 15.35 -12.36 6.87
CA GLU A 74 14.98 -12.79 8.22
C GLU A 74 13.48 -13.12 8.35
N TYR A 75 12.61 -12.33 7.69
CA TYR A 75 11.15 -12.46 7.78
C TYR A 75 10.48 -13.09 6.55
N SER A 76 11.26 -13.74 5.67
CA SER A 76 10.79 -14.31 4.39
C SER A 76 9.61 -15.30 4.50
N HIS A 77 9.41 -15.91 5.67
CA HIS A 77 8.30 -16.83 5.93
C HIS A 77 6.98 -16.10 6.26
N THR A 78 7.07 -14.84 6.72
CA THR A 78 5.94 -13.99 7.11
C THR A 78 5.64 -12.92 6.06
N LEU A 79 6.63 -12.49 5.29
CA LEU A 79 6.48 -11.45 4.29
C LEU A 79 7.48 -11.66 3.16
N LEU A 80 7.01 -11.79 1.92
CA LEU A 80 7.86 -11.91 0.74
C LEU A 80 8.14 -10.54 0.14
N HIS A 81 9.40 -10.22 -0.15
CA HIS A 81 9.73 -9.01 -0.90
C HIS A 81 9.55 -9.24 -2.40
N PHE A 82 8.80 -8.38 -3.07
CA PHE A 82 8.59 -8.45 -4.51
C PHE A 82 9.76 -7.79 -5.25
N ASP A 83 10.40 -8.56 -6.14
CA ASP A 83 11.45 -8.03 -7.01
C ASP A 83 10.85 -7.10 -8.08
N TRP A 84 10.89 -5.79 -7.80
CA TRP A 84 10.28 -4.76 -8.62
C TRP A 84 11.28 -4.16 -9.63
N PRO A 85 10.90 -3.99 -10.92
CA PRO A 85 11.78 -3.37 -11.90
C PRO A 85 12.06 -1.90 -11.56
N ALA A 86 13.33 -1.53 -11.50
CA ALA A 86 13.75 -0.17 -11.22
C ALA A 86 13.11 0.84 -12.19
N LYS A 87 12.78 2.05 -11.69
CA LYS A 87 12.23 3.17 -12.48
C LYS A 87 10.93 2.84 -13.23
N SER A 88 10.04 2.06 -12.61
CA SER A 88 8.75 1.70 -13.19
C SER A 88 7.57 2.31 -12.41
N PRO A 89 7.42 3.65 -12.39
CA PRO A 89 6.31 4.30 -11.69
C PRO A 89 4.96 3.92 -12.30
N ASP A 90 4.89 3.72 -13.61
CA ASP A 90 3.69 3.31 -14.35
C ASP A 90 3.09 1.98 -13.85
N LEU A 91 3.95 1.11 -13.32
CA LEU A 91 3.52 -0.17 -12.75
C LEU A 91 3.02 -0.01 -11.32
N ASN A 92 3.43 1.03 -10.58
CA ASN A 92 3.16 1.19 -9.15
C ASN A 92 1.78 1.85 -8.95
N PRO A 93 0.75 1.12 -8.49
CA PRO A 93 -0.59 1.69 -8.34
C PRO A 93 -0.65 2.78 -7.26
N THR A 94 0.35 2.84 -6.37
CA THR A 94 0.44 3.85 -5.30
C THR A 94 0.71 5.24 -5.86
N GLU A 95 1.36 5.37 -7.03
CA GLU A 95 1.55 6.67 -7.70
C GLU A 95 0.21 7.34 -8.04
N ASN A 96 -0.80 6.55 -8.38
CA ASN A 96 -2.15 7.07 -8.64
C ASN A 96 -2.81 7.62 -7.36
N LEU A 97 -2.46 7.10 -6.18
CA LEU A 97 -2.91 7.63 -4.89
C LEU A 97 -2.22 8.96 -4.58
N TRP A 98 -0.91 9.05 -4.82
CA TRP A 98 -0.15 10.28 -4.56
C TRP A 98 -0.60 11.44 -5.43
N GLY A 99 -0.94 11.19 -6.70
CA GLY A 99 -1.43 12.21 -7.63
C GLY A 99 -2.75 12.88 -7.23
N ARG A 100 -3.47 12.34 -6.24
CA ARG A 100 -4.71 12.95 -5.70
C ARG A 100 -4.44 14.07 -4.70
N ASN A 101 -3.23 14.13 -4.14
CA ASN A 101 -2.87 15.18 -3.19
C ASN A 101 -2.54 16.47 -3.94
N GLN A 102 -3.08 17.59 -3.45
CA GLN A 102 -2.74 18.93 -3.94
C GLN A 102 -1.41 19.37 -3.32
N HIS A 103 -0.91 20.56 -3.67
CA HIS A 103 0.32 21.12 -3.11
C HIS A 103 0.02 21.97 -1.86
N PRO A 104 0.00 21.40 -0.64
CA PRO A 104 -0.25 22.14 0.58
C PRO A 104 0.91 23.12 0.87
N ARG A 105 0.57 24.25 1.48
CA ARG A 105 1.53 25.33 1.77
C ARG A 105 2.35 25.10 3.04
N ASN A 106 1.98 24.12 3.88
CA ASN A 106 2.66 23.80 5.13
C ASN A 106 2.41 22.34 5.56
N LEU A 107 3.16 21.87 6.56
CA LEU A 107 3.12 20.48 7.04
C LEU A 107 1.76 20.09 7.68
N VAL A 108 1.08 21.03 8.34
CA VAL A 108 -0.24 20.75 8.95
C VAL A 108 -1.27 20.51 7.85
N GLY A 109 -1.30 21.40 6.85
CA GLY A 109 -2.16 21.25 5.67
C GLY A 109 -1.86 19.97 4.90
N LEU A 110 -0.59 19.57 4.79
CA LEU A 110 -0.22 18.28 4.18
C LEU A 110 -0.79 17.10 4.98
N ARG A 111 -0.58 17.08 6.29
CA ARG A 111 -1.11 16.01 7.15
C ARG A 111 -2.63 15.89 7.03
N ASP A 112 -3.34 17.00 7.16
CA ASP A 112 -4.80 17.02 7.15
C ASP A 112 -5.35 16.62 5.78
N GLN A 113 -4.68 17.03 4.70
CA GLN A 113 -5.02 16.62 3.35
C GLN A 113 -4.83 15.12 3.13
N ILE A 114 -3.68 14.57 3.50
CA ILE A 114 -3.43 13.13 3.35
C ILE A 114 -4.47 12.34 4.17
N LEU A 115 -4.79 12.78 5.40
CA LEU A 115 -5.85 12.16 6.22
C LEU A 115 -7.21 12.21 5.52
N SER A 116 -7.58 13.37 4.99
CA SER A 116 -8.85 13.55 4.31
C SER A 116 -8.96 12.70 3.05
N GLU A 117 -7.92 12.64 2.22
CA GLU A 117 -7.92 11.82 1.01
C GLU A 117 -7.91 10.33 1.32
N TRP A 118 -7.16 9.90 2.34
CA TRP A 118 -7.14 8.51 2.79
C TRP A 118 -8.53 8.02 3.22
N LEU A 119 -9.27 8.84 3.96
CA LEU A 119 -10.63 8.51 4.40
C LEU A 119 -11.67 8.48 3.26
N LYS A 120 -11.34 9.06 2.10
CA LYS A 120 -12.19 9.01 0.89
C LYS A 120 -11.90 7.79 0.01
N LEU A 121 -10.87 7.01 0.32
CA LEU A 121 -10.55 5.81 -0.45
C LEU A 121 -11.63 4.75 -0.23
N ASP A 122 -12.30 4.36 -1.29
CA ASP A 122 -13.20 3.23 -1.29
C ASP A 122 -12.47 1.93 -1.68
N ALA A 123 -12.92 0.81 -1.13
CA ALA A 123 -12.31 -0.50 -1.38
C ALA A 123 -12.37 -0.89 -2.87
N THR A 124 -13.42 -0.48 -3.60
CA THR A 124 -13.58 -0.77 -5.03
C THR A 124 -12.52 -0.06 -5.86
N TYR A 125 -12.19 1.19 -5.52
CA TYR A 125 -11.11 1.93 -6.17
C TYR A 125 -9.75 1.27 -5.95
N LEU A 126 -9.45 0.84 -4.72
CA LEU A 126 -8.22 0.11 -4.41
C LEU A 126 -8.16 -1.24 -5.16
N GLN A 127 -9.27 -1.97 -5.22
CA GLN A 127 -9.35 -3.22 -5.97
C GLN A 127 -9.11 -2.98 -7.47
N ASN A 128 -9.73 -1.95 -8.06
CA ASN A 128 -9.54 -1.61 -9.47
C ASN A 128 -8.08 -1.25 -9.80
N LEU A 129 -7.36 -0.63 -8.85
CA LEU A 129 -5.93 -0.35 -9.00
C LEU A 129 -5.12 -1.65 -9.08
N VAL A 130 -5.39 -2.61 -8.20
CA VAL A 130 -4.75 -3.94 -8.22
C VAL A 130 -5.13 -4.71 -9.49
N ASP A 131 -6.41 -4.74 -9.86
CA ASP A 131 -6.93 -5.42 -11.05
C ASP A 131 -6.39 -4.81 -12.36
N SER A 132 -5.87 -3.59 -12.32
CA SER A 132 -5.22 -2.95 -13.46
C SER A 132 -3.80 -3.44 -13.73
N LEU A 133 -3.12 -4.08 -12.76
CA LEU A 133 -1.73 -4.51 -12.87
C LEU A 133 -1.44 -5.38 -14.11
N PRO A 134 -2.25 -6.39 -14.48
CA PRO A 134 -2.02 -7.17 -15.70
C PRO A 134 -2.00 -6.31 -16.97
N ASN A 135 -2.86 -5.29 -17.04
CA ASN A 135 -2.92 -4.37 -18.18
C ASN A 135 -1.70 -3.44 -18.23
N ARG A 136 -1.23 -2.97 -17.06
CA ARG A 136 0.00 -2.15 -16.94
C ARG A 136 1.23 -2.95 -17.39
N ILE A 137 1.37 -4.17 -16.89
CA ILE A 137 2.45 -5.09 -17.29
C ILE A 137 2.42 -5.34 -18.80
N GLN A 138 1.23 -5.60 -19.37
CA GLN A 138 1.10 -5.79 -20.80
C GLN A 138 1.50 -4.53 -21.60
N ALA A 139 1.19 -3.33 -21.10
CA ALA A 139 1.60 -2.09 -21.72
C ALA A 139 3.12 -1.92 -21.72
N VAL A 140 3.79 -2.23 -20.59
CA VAL A 140 5.25 -2.20 -20.48
C VAL A 140 5.92 -3.22 -21.39
N ILE A 141 5.36 -4.43 -21.51
CA ILE A 141 5.87 -5.45 -22.45
C ILE A 141 5.74 -4.94 -23.90
N LYS A 142 4.60 -4.34 -24.26
CA LYS A 142 4.36 -3.77 -25.59
C LYS A 142 5.29 -2.59 -25.89
N SER A 143 5.68 -1.81 -24.89
CA SER A 143 6.65 -0.72 -25.03
C SER A 143 8.11 -1.19 -24.89
N ILE A 144 8.37 -2.49 -24.72
CA ILE A 144 9.70 -3.06 -24.52
C ILE A 144 10.42 -2.41 -23.33
N GLY A 145 9.72 -2.24 -22.21
CA GLY A 145 10.23 -1.57 -21.01
C GLY A 145 10.20 -0.04 -21.07
N GLY A 146 9.64 0.54 -22.14
CA GLY A 146 9.45 1.98 -22.27
C GLY A 146 8.29 2.53 -21.45
N ILE A 147 8.23 3.86 -21.34
CA ILE A 147 7.15 4.59 -20.65
C ILE A 147 5.79 4.27 -21.29
N THR A 148 4.78 4.11 -20.45
CA THR A 148 3.40 3.82 -20.78
C THR A 148 2.49 4.98 -20.39
N ARG A 149 1.18 4.81 -20.54
CA ARG A 149 0.17 5.82 -20.19
C ARG A 149 -0.24 5.82 -18.71
N TYR A 150 0.23 4.84 -17.95
CA TYR A 150 -0.23 4.56 -16.59
C TYR A 150 0.51 5.39 -15.55
#